data_AF-A0A5J6Z9B4-F1
#
_entry.id   AF-A0A5J6Z9B4-F1
#
_cell.length_a   1.000
_cell.length_b   1.000
_cell.length_c   1.000
_cell.angle_alpha   90.00
_cell.angle_beta   90.00
_cell.angle_gamma   90.00
#
_symmetry.space_group_name_H-M   'P 1'
#
loop_
_entity.id
_entity.type
_entity.pdbx_description
1 polymer ?
#
loop_
_entity_poly.entity_id
_entity_poly.type
_entity_poly.pdbx_seq_one_letter_code
_entity_poly.pdbx_strand_id
1 'polypeptide(L)'
;MNPEEMMPLTRAAEELGIAPEELVQEMILSGEITKLEGEILLQVEPELRLRSGEEGLIYNLPGLLWAEVAGGLLRVVVSSTAEGVEEIEVLSRLVEDLGLVCVDTTLSYNPEYFGGIVSVSHYLLV
;
A
#
# COMPACT_ATOMS: atom_id res chain seq x y z
N MET A 1 -22.18 -3.10 -1.33
CA MET A 1 -21.40 -1.90 -1.63
C MET A 1 -20.74 -2.12 -2.99
N ASN A 2 -20.94 -1.22 -3.95
CA ASN A 2 -20.39 -1.40 -5.30
C ASN A 2 -18.86 -1.26 -5.25
N PRO A 3 -18.10 -2.17 -5.88
CA PRO A 3 -16.64 -2.09 -6.05
C PRO A 3 -16.19 -1.02 -7.07
N GLU A 4 -17.02 -0.01 -7.30
CA GLU A 4 -16.79 1.15 -8.17
C GLU A 4 -15.94 2.18 -7.38
N GLU A 5 -14.73 2.60 -7.74
CA GLU A 5 -13.84 2.29 -8.86
C GLU A 5 -12.40 2.50 -8.30
N MET A 6 -11.72 1.43 -7.90
CA MET A 6 -10.31 1.53 -7.49
C MET A 6 -9.45 1.65 -8.76
N MET A 7 -8.77 2.79 -8.91
CA MET A 7 -7.97 3.11 -10.09
C MET A 7 -6.46 3.10 -9.75
N PRO A 8 -5.59 2.48 -10.58
CA PRO A 8 -4.14 2.58 -10.42
C PRO A 8 -3.67 4.03 -10.44
N LEU A 9 -2.65 4.37 -9.62
CA LEU A 9 -2.05 5.72 -9.59
C LEU A 9 -1.64 6.22 -10.99
N THR A 10 -1.05 5.34 -11.81
CA THR A 10 -0.68 5.62 -13.19
C THR A 10 -1.87 6.02 -14.05
N ARG A 11 -2.97 5.28 -13.94
CA ARG A 11 -4.20 5.57 -14.68
C ARG A 11 -4.88 6.84 -14.16
N ALA A 12 -4.86 7.09 -12.86
CA ALA A 12 -5.38 8.33 -12.28
C ALA A 12 -4.58 9.55 -12.77
N ALA A 13 -3.25 9.43 -12.85
CA ALA A 13 -2.37 10.46 -13.39
C ALA A 13 -2.60 10.67 -14.91
N GLU A 14 -2.77 9.58 -15.67
CA GLU A 14 -3.10 9.63 -17.10
C GLU A 14 -4.43 10.35 -17.39
N GLU A 15 -5.47 10.13 -16.58
CA GLU A 15 -6.76 10.80 -16.74
C GLU A 15 -6.68 12.32 -16.50
N LEU A 16 -5.74 12.73 -15.66
CA LEU A 16 -5.43 14.14 -15.39
C LEU A 16 -4.38 14.72 -16.35
N GLY A 17 -3.76 13.88 -17.20
CA GLY A 17 -2.72 14.28 -18.15
C GLY A 17 -1.41 14.71 -17.49
N ILE A 18 -1.13 14.21 -16.29
CA ILE A 18 0.06 14.52 -15.48
C ILE A 18 0.88 13.27 -15.20
N ALA A 19 2.12 13.43 -14.72
CA ALA A 19 2.92 12.29 -14.28
C ALA A 19 2.46 11.77 -12.89
N PRO A 20 2.63 10.48 -12.56
CA PRO A 20 2.33 9.95 -11.23
C PRO A 20 3.01 10.74 -10.10
N GLU A 21 4.26 11.18 -10.31
CA GLU A 21 5.02 12.02 -9.38
C GLU A 21 4.32 13.36 -9.12
N GLU A 22 3.74 13.95 -10.14
CA GLU A 22 3.02 15.23 -10.04
C GLU A 22 1.72 15.05 -9.27
N LEU A 23 0.97 13.96 -9.54
CA LEU A 23 -0.24 13.62 -8.79
C LEU A 23 0.05 13.40 -7.30
N VAL A 24 1.10 12.64 -7.00
CA VAL A 24 1.53 12.41 -5.61
C VAL A 24 1.96 13.72 -4.94
N GLN A 25 2.66 14.59 -5.66
CA GLN A 25 3.06 15.89 -5.14
C GLN A 25 1.85 16.78 -4.85
N GLU A 26 0.80 16.75 -5.68
CA GLU A 26 -0.45 17.48 -5.42
C GLU A 26 -1.16 16.96 -4.17
N MET A 27 -1.24 15.64 -3.98
CA MET A 27 -1.82 15.03 -2.79
C MET A 27 -1.03 15.38 -1.50
N ILE A 28 0.30 15.49 -1.60
CA ILE A 28 1.13 15.97 -0.48
C ILE A 28 0.83 17.44 -0.17
N LEU A 29 0.69 18.28 -1.21
CA LEU A 29 0.42 19.70 -1.06
C LEU A 29 -1.00 19.98 -0.54
N SER A 30 -1.98 19.14 -0.89
CA SER A 30 -3.35 19.22 -0.37
C SER A 30 -3.48 18.70 1.07
N GLY A 31 -2.45 18.00 1.57
CA GLY A 31 -2.43 17.40 2.90
C GLY A 31 -3.23 16.10 2.99
N GLU A 32 -3.61 15.52 1.85
CA GLU A 32 -4.26 14.20 1.79
C GLU A 32 -3.32 13.08 2.20
N ILE A 33 -2.02 13.25 1.92
CA ILE A 33 -0.96 12.31 2.28
C ILE A 33 0.31 13.04 2.74
N THR A 34 1.16 12.35 3.49
CA THR A 34 2.48 12.82 3.90
C THR A 34 3.52 12.62 2.79
N LYS A 35 4.68 13.27 2.94
CA LYS A 35 5.79 13.10 1.99
C LYS A 35 6.28 11.66 1.91
N LEU A 36 6.39 10.98 3.06
CA LEU A 36 6.83 9.58 3.14
C LEU A 36 5.81 8.64 2.47
N GLU A 37 4.53 8.89 2.69
CA GLU A 37 3.43 8.21 2.00
C GLU A 37 3.54 8.34 0.47
N GLY A 38 3.82 9.54 -0.03
CA GLY A 38 4.07 9.76 -1.45
C GLY A 38 5.30 9.04 -2.00
N GLU A 39 6.39 8.97 -1.22
CA GLU A 39 7.60 8.22 -1.64
C GLU A 39 7.31 6.72 -1.75
N ILE A 40 6.52 6.16 -0.84
CA ILE A 40 6.05 4.77 -0.91
C ILE A 40 5.18 4.57 -2.17
N LEU A 41 4.29 5.51 -2.47
CA LEU A 41 3.44 5.46 -3.68
C LEU A 41 4.25 5.39 -4.99
N LEU A 42 5.41 6.03 -5.06
CA LEU A 42 6.17 6.08 -6.30
C LEU A 42 7.10 4.88 -6.48
N GLN A 43 7.42 4.16 -5.39
CA GLN A 43 8.35 3.03 -5.45
C GLN A 43 7.66 1.68 -5.67
N VAL A 44 6.35 1.58 -5.41
CA VAL A 44 5.62 0.30 -5.48
C VAL A 44 4.69 0.23 -6.70
N GLU A 45 5.21 0.41 -7.92
CA GLU A 45 4.45 0.06 -9.13
C GLU A 45 4.41 -1.46 -9.35
N PRO A 46 3.27 -2.07 -9.79
CA PRO A 46 2.18 -1.45 -10.55
C PRO A 46 0.74 -1.64 -9.98
N GLU A 47 0.53 -1.80 -8.67
CA GLU A 47 -0.84 -1.88 -8.11
C GLU A 47 -1.03 -1.07 -6.82
N LEU A 48 -0.51 0.15 -6.78
CA LEU A 48 -0.98 1.13 -5.81
C LEU A 48 -2.37 1.62 -6.20
N ARG A 49 -3.34 1.31 -5.34
CA ARG A 49 -4.75 1.65 -5.47
C ARG A 49 -5.06 2.72 -4.44
N LEU A 50 -5.34 3.94 -4.89
CA LEU A 50 -5.80 5.01 -4.01
C LEU A 50 -7.26 4.75 -3.61
N ARG A 51 -7.58 4.87 -2.32
CA ARG A 51 -8.97 4.91 -1.85
C ARG A 51 -9.42 6.36 -1.82
N SER A 52 -10.39 6.72 -2.64
CA SER A 52 -10.98 8.06 -2.56
C SER A 52 -11.88 8.14 -1.33
N GLY A 53 -11.56 9.02 -0.37
CA GLY A 53 -12.47 9.46 0.69
C GLY A 53 -12.10 9.13 2.15
N GLU A 54 -11.02 8.40 2.42
CA GLU A 54 -10.48 8.20 3.78
C GLU A 54 -8.94 8.24 3.72
N GLU A 55 -8.29 8.96 4.64
CA GLU A 55 -6.84 9.17 4.71
C GLU A 55 -6.08 7.83 4.73
N GLY A 56 -5.51 7.44 3.58
CA GLY A 56 -4.60 6.31 3.52
C GLY A 56 -4.28 5.75 2.13
N LEU A 57 -3.08 5.18 2.01
CA LEU A 57 -2.56 4.58 0.78
C LEU A 57 -2.65 3.08 0.81
N ILE A 58 -3.21 2.46 -0.23
CA ILE A 58 -3.35 1.00 -0.31
C ILE A 58 -2.50 0.45 -1.45
N TYR A 59 -1.49 -0.37 -1.13
CA TYR A 59 -0.93 -1.32 -2.09
C TYR A 59 -1.71 -2.62 -2.00
N ASN A 60 -2.17 -3.17 -3.12
CA ASN A 60 -2.91 -4.43 -3.10
C ASN A 60 -2.53 -5.30 -4.29
N LEU A 61 -1.89 -6.44 -4.00
CA LEU A 61 -1.70 -7.57 -4.90
C LEU A 61 -2.76 -8.64 -4.55
N PRO A 62 -3.84 -8.76 -5.36
CA PRO A 62 -5.01 -9.56 -5.02
C PRO A 62 -4.70 -10.99 -4.56
N GLY A 63 -5.18 -11.34 -3.37
CA GLY A 63 -5.00 -12.67 -2.78
C GLY A 63 -3.62 -12.94 -2.18
N LEU A 64 -2.66 -12.02 -2.30
CA LEU A 64 -1.27 -12.24 -1.90
C LEU A 64 -0.76 -11.19 -0.91
N LEU A 65 -0.98 -9.91 -1.17
CA LEU A 65 -0.46 -8.83 -0.34
C LEU A 65 -1.43 -7.65 -0.32
N TRP A 66 -1.66 -7.09 0.86
CA TRP A 66 -2.33 -5.82 1.07
C TRP A 66 -1.49 -4.99 2.04
N ALA A 67 -1.05 -3.81 1.62
CA ALA A 67 -0.43 -2.85 2.51
C ALA A 67 -1.28 -1.58 2.56
N GLU A 68 -1.45 -1.02 3.74
CA GLU A 68 -2.27 0.15 4.01
C GLU A 68 -1.47 1.10 4.88
N VAL A 69 -1.29 2.34 4.44
CA VAL A 69 -0.79 3.42 5.29
C VAL A 69 -1.96 4.21 5.82
N ALA A 70 -2.09 4.34 7.14
CA ALA A 70 -3.11 5.17 7.78
C ALA A 70 -2.63 5.64 9.16
N GLY A 71 -2.86 6.92 9.48
CA GLY A 71 -2.63 7.47 10.83
C GLY A 71 -1.20 7.33 11.35
N GLY A 72 -0.19 7.41 10.48
CA GLY A 72 1.22 7.23 10.84
C GLY A 72 1.67 5.78 11.03
N LEU A 73 0.86 4.80 10.59
CA LEU A 73 1.19 3.39 10.58
C LEU A 73 1.12 2.83 9.16
N LEU A 74 2.07 1.97 8.82
CA LEU A 74 1.98 1.07 7.67
C LEU A 74 1.57 -0.31 8.16
N ARG A 75 0.38 -0.75 7.79
CA ARG A 75 -0.10 -2.11 7.99
C ARG A 75 0.19 -2.94 6.74
N VAL A 76 0.79 -4.11 6.91
CA VAL A 76 1.10 -5.04 5.82
C VAL A 76 0.47 -6.40 6.12
N VAL A 77 -0.30 -6.92 5.18
CA VAL A 77 -0.98 -8.21 5.25
C VAL A 77 -0.50 -9.08 4.11
N VAL A 78 0.19 -10.17 4.42
CA VAL A 78 0.77 -11.11 3.44
C VAL A 78 0.11 -12.47 3.58
N SER A 79 -0.36 -13.05 2.48
CA SER A 79 -0.86 -14.43 2.47
C SER A 79 0.26 -15.44 2.73
N SER A 80 -0.04 -16.47 3.50
CA SER A 80 0.84 -17.62 3.70
C SER A 80 1.18 -18.37 2.41
N THR A 81 0.40 -18.19 1.34
CA THR A 81 0.66 -18.78 0.03
C THR A 81 1.53 -17.90 -0.87
N ALA A 82 1.96 -16.73 -0.40
CA ALA A 82 2.67 -15.75 -1.20
C ALA A 82 4.21 -15.86 -1.08
N GLU A 83 4.70 -17.03 -0.65
CA GLU A 83 6.13 -17.33 -0.56
C GLU A 83 6.79 -17.29 -1.95
N GLY A 84 7.90 -16.55 -2.08
CA GLY A 84 8.66 -16.42 -3.32
C GLY A 84 8.07 -15.47 -4.37
N VAL A 85 7.11 -14.63 -3.99
CA VAL A 85 6.54 -13.57 -4.84
C VAL A 85 7.45 -12.34 -4.77
N GLU A 86 7.92 -11.88 -5.92
CA GLU A 86 8.91 -10.80 -6.05
C GLU A 86 8.45 -9.49 -5.39
N GLU A 87 7.18 -9.13 -5.57
CA GLU A 87 6.59 -7.91 -5.03
C GLU A 87 6.62 -7.86 -3.49
N ILE A 88 6.50 -9.02 -2.83
CA ILE A 88 6.60 -9.11 -1.37
C ILE A 88 8.04 -8.93 -0.91
N GLU A 89 9.02 -9.44 -1.68
CA GLU A 89 10.43 -9.20 -1.40
C GLU A 89 10.78 -7.71 -1.58
N VAL A 90 10.26 -7.07 -2.62
CA VAL A 90 10.43 -5.64 -2.87
C VAL A 90 9.87 -4.81 -1.70
N LEU A 91 8.64 -5.10 -1.25
CA LEU A 91 8.06 -4.41 -0.10
C LEU A 91 8.88 -4.64 1.17
N SER A 92 9.36 -5.86 1.38
CA SER A 92 10.19 -6.19 2.56
C SER A 92 11.50 -5.39 2.57
N ARG A 93 12.17 -5.28 1.42
CA ARG A 93 13.38 -4.44 1.27
C ARG A 93 13.06 -2.96 1.47
N LEU A 94 11.94 -2.47 0.93
CA LEU A 94 11.51 -1.09 1.11
C LEU A 94 11.32 -0.75 2.60
N VAL A 95 10.65 -1.63 3.36
CA VAL A 95 10.47 -1.47 4.81
C VAL A 95 11.81 -1.40 5.54
N GLU A 96 12.77 -2.26 5.17
CA GLU A 96 14.13 -2.27 5.73
C GLU A 96 14.92 -1.00 5.37
N ASP A 97 14.89 -0.58 4.10
CA ASP A 97 15.61 0.59 3.58
C ASP A 97 15.08 1.90 4.18
N LEU A 98 13.77 1.99 4.40
CA LEU A 98 13.13 3.10 5.10
C LEU A 98 13.35 3.06 6.62
N GLY A 99 13.90 1.96 7.15
CA GLY A 99 14.14 1.79 8.58
C GLY A 99 12.87 1.79 9.42
N LEU A 100 11.75 1.32 8.86
CA LEU A 100 10.46 1.33 9.56
C LEU A 100 10.48 0.38 10.75
N VAL A 101 9.99 0.85 11.89
CA VAL A 101 9.98 0.05 13.11
C VAL A 101 8.74 -0.84 13.13
N CYS A 102 8.94 -2.16 13.04
CA CYS A 102 7.87 -3.13 13.24
C CYS A 102 7.41 -3.13 14.70
N VAL A 103 6.13 -2.80 14.92
CA VAL A 103 5.49 -2.77 16.24
C VAL A 103 5.08 -4.18 16.65
N ASP A 104 4.45 -4.91 15.74
CA ASP A 104 3.99 -6.28 15.94
C ASP A 104 3.76 -7.01 14.61
N THR A 105 3.80 -8.35 14.71
CA THR A 105 3.38 -9.26 13.65
C THR A 105 2.48 -10.34 14.24
N THR A 106 1.31 -10.52 13.64
CA THR A 106 0.31 -11.52 14.07
C THR A 106 -0.10 -12.41 12.91
N LEU A 107 -0.48 -13.65 13.22
CA LEU A 107 -1.13 -14.54 12.24
C LEU A 107 -2.65 -14.42 12.37
N SER A 108 -3.33 -14.29 11.24
CA SER A 108 -4.78 -14.21 11.17
C SER A 108 -5.33 -15.11 10.05
N TYR A 109 -6.64 -15.32 10.02
CA TYR A 109 -7.32 -16.09 8.99
C TYR A 109 -8.27 -15.16 8.22
N ASN A 110 -8.02 -15.01 6.92
CA ASN A 110 -8.80 -14.13 6.04
C ASN A 110 -9.14 -14.84 4.72
N PRO A 111 -10.11 -15.77 4.73
CA PRO A 111 -10.48 -16.54 3.55
C PRO A 111 -11.20 -15.69 2.49
N GLU A 112 -11.85 -14.60 2.89
CA GLU A 112 -12.64 -13.75 1.98
C GLU A 112 -11.74 -12.99 1.01
N TYR A 113 -10.60 -12.49 1.48
CA TYR A 113 -9.67 -11.68 0.66
C TYR A 113 -8.43 -12.45 0.20
N PHE A 114 -7.94 -13.42 1.00
CA PHE A 114 -6.67 -14.12 0.75
C PHE A 114 -6.81 -15.64 0.60
N GLY A 115 -8.02 -16.18 0.76
CA GLY A 115 -8.25 -17.62 0.65
C GLY A 115 -7.61 -18.47 1.76
N GLY A 116 -7.04 -17.86 2.81
CA GLY A 116 -6.27 -18.61 3.80
C GLY A 116 -5.72 -17.80 4.99
N ILE A 117 -4.64 -18.33 5.56
CA ILE A 117 -3.90 -17.72 6.67
C ILE A 117 -3.06 -16.56 6.11
N VAL A 118 -3.01 -15.46 6.86
CA VAL A 118 -2.22 -14.27 6.55
C VAL A 118 -1.32 -13.89 7.73
N SER A 119 -0.18 -13.29 7.44
CA SER A 119 0.64 -12.55 8.39
C SER A 119 0.27 -11.06 8.32
N VAL A 120 -0.02 -10.44 9.46
CA VAL A 120 -0.36 -9.02 9.58
C VAL A 120 0.75 -8.36 10.39
N SER A 121 1.48 -7.44 9.79
CA SER A 121 2.53 -6.65 10.44
C SER A 121 2.15 -5.18 10.49
N HIS A 122 2.48 -4.48 11.57
CA HIS A 122 2.31 -3.04 11.67
C HIS A 122 3.66 -2.36 11.87
N TYR A 123 3.92 -1.32 11.10
CA TYR A 123 5.15 -0.54 11.13
C TYR A 123 4.84 0.92 11.44
N LEU A 124 5.69 1.56 12.25
CA LEU A 124 5.60 3.00 12.50
C LEU A 124 6.24 3.78 11.36
N LEU A 125 5.54 4.82 10.92
CA LEU A 125 6.05 5.85 10.03
C LEU A 125 6.54 7.00 10.92
N VAL A 126 7.85 7.04 11.20
CA VAL A 126 8.53 8.03 12.04
C VAL A 126 9.27 9.09 11.24
#